data_AF-A0A8T4R3Q8-F1
#
_entry.id   AF-A0A8T4R3Q8-F1
#
_cell.length_a   1.000
_cell.length_b   1.000
_cell.length_c   1.000
_cell.angle_alpha   90.00
_cell.angle_beta   90.00
_cell.angle_gamma   90.00
#
_symmetry.space_group_name_H-M   'P 1'
#
loop_
_entity.id
_entity.type
_entity.pdbx_description
1 polymer ?
#
loop_
_entity_poly.entity_id
_entity_poly.type
_entity_poly.pdbx_seq_one_letter_code
_entity_poly.pdbx_strand_id
1 'polypeptide(L)'
;MAQLNVSSNPYTFVRVSVMKSRLLRKEDYDRLLKMSVPEITGFLGQTEYKKEIDELAMRHSGSELVELALNKNLVSTFRKLLRISDDNLNEFISVFFKRNDIWNLSLVLRAKFSGMNPEEVRDMFLPVGQFPQEELEAMLEKSIEDIVSGLARKGLLSQSGETSQAALENSLTGNYYQSVAEFTRNIKAEGHLFLRFLQEEIAILNLVTIFKMKRDKVPSDQI
;
A
#
# COMPACT_ATOMS: atom_id res chain seq x y z
N MET A 1 5.05 -16.76 20.57
CA MET A 1 4.04 -16.77 19.48
C MET A 1 4.20 -18.06 18.69
N ALA A 2 3.09 -18.62 18.18
CA ALA A 2 3.09 -19.91 17.49
C ALA A 2 3.87 -19.85 16.16
N GLN A 3 4.52 -20.94 15.77
CA GLN A 3 5.27 -21.03 14.52
C GLN A 3 4.30 -21.10 13.32
N LEU A 4 4.46 -20.20 12.35
CA LEU A 4 3.63 -20.19 11.14
C LEU A 4 4.17 -21.22 10.12
N ASN A 5 3.33 -22.18 9.72
CA ASN A 5 3.66 -23.17 8.69
C ASN A 5 2.81 -22.91 7.44
N VAL A 6 3.40 -22.25 6.45
CA VAL A 6 2.78 -22.05 5.13
C VAL A 6 3.02 -23.32 4.31
N SER A 7 2.13 -24.30 4.43
CA SER A 7 2.18 -25.51 3.62
C SER A 7 1.78 -25.25 2.17
N SER A 8 2.11 -26.18 1.25
CA SER A 8 1.64 -26.12 -0.14
C SER A 8 0.10 -26.06 -0.17
N ASN A 9 -0.45 -24.99 -0.73
CA ASN A 9 -1.88 -24.84 -0.96
C ASN A 9 -2.16 -24.81 -2.49
N PRO A 10 -2.41 -25.99 -3.12
CA PRO A 10 -2.66 -26.07 -4.56
C PRO A 10 -3.87 -25.27 -5.02
N TYR A 11 -4.91 -25.18 -4.19
CA TYR A 11 -6.12 -24.42 -4.52
C TYR A 11 -5.82 -22.93 -4.64
N THR A 12 -5.19 -22.33 -3.61
CA THR A 12 -4.80 -20.92 -3.64
C THR A 12 -3.78 -20.66 -4.75
N PHE A 13 -2.80 -21.55 -4.94
CA PHE A 13 -1.81 -21.43 -6.00
C PHE A 13 -2.44 -21.37 -7.42
N VAL A 14 -3.36 -22.27 -7.74
CA VAL A 14 -4.04 -22.28 -9.06
C VAL A 14 -4.85 -20.99 -9.25
N ARG A 15 -5.58 -20.54 -8.22
CA ARG A 15 -6.34 -19.28 -8.29
C ARG A 15 -5.44 -18.07 -8.50
N VAL A 16 -4.34 -17.97 -7.77
CA VAL A 16 -3.33 -16.91 -7.92
C VAL A 16 -2.71 -16.96 -9.33
N SER A 17 -2.44 -18.15 -9.86
CA SER A 17 -1.89 -18.32 -11.21
C SER A 17 -2.84 -17.80 -12.29
N VAL A 18 -4.14 -18.07 -12.16
CA VAL A 18 -5.18 -17.51 -13.05
C VAL A 18 -5.25 -15.99 -12.92
N MET A 19 -5.18 -15.46 -11.69
CA MET A 19 -5.16 -14.01 -11.46
C MET A 19 -3.94 -13.36 -12.13
N LYS A 20 -2.75 -13.96 -11.98
CA LYS A 20 -1.51 -13.51 -12.61
C LYS A 20 -1.60 -13.52 -14.14
N SER A 21 -2.25 -14.52 -14.75
CA SER A 21 -2.38 -14.60 -16.21
C SER A 21 -3.21 -13.48 -16.85
N ARG A 22 -3.99 -12.76 -16.03
CA ARG A 22 -4.83 -11.64 -16.45
C ARG A 22 -4.13 -10.28 -16.36
N LEU A 23 -2.94 -10.25 -15.78
CA LEU A 23 -2.12 -9.03 -15.75
C LEU A 23 -1.72 -8.63 -17.18
N LEU A 24 -1.57 -7.32 -17.38
CA LEU A 24 -1.07 -6.76 -18.63
C LEU A 24 0.29 -7.37 -18.99
N ARG A 25 0.45 -7.72 -20.25
CA ARG A 25 1.66 -8.29 -20.81
C ARG A 25 2.55 -7.18 -21.37
N LYS A 26 3.78 -7.53 -21.71
CA LYS A 26 4.75 -6.59 -22.29
C LYS A 26 4.19 -5.88 -23.53
N GLU A 27 3.48 -6.61 -24.38
CA GLU A 27 2.88 -6.07 -25.61
C GLU A 27 1.71 -5.12 -25.33
N ASP A 28 1.06 -5.22 -24.16
CA ASP A 28 0.07 -4.24 -23.72
C ASP A 28 0.77 -2.95 -23.32
N TYR A 29 1.86 -3.00 -22.56
CA TYR A 29 2.65 -1.81 -22.21
C TYR A 29 3.21 -1.08 -23.43
N ASP A 30 3.73 -1.81 -24.43
CA ASP A 30 4.21 -1.21 -25.69
C ASP A 30 3.12 -0.46 -26.47
N ARG A 31 1.85 -0.89 -26.31
CA ARG A 31 0.68 -0.19 -26.84
C ARG A 31 0.32 1.02 -25.99
N LEU A 32 0.27 0.86 -24.66
CA LEU A 32 -0.06 1.93 -23.71
C LEU A 32 0.87 3.14 -23.85
N LEU A 33 2.17 2.93 -24.11
CA LEU A 33 3.14 4.02 -24.32
C LEU A 33 2.83 4.94 -25.52
N LYS A 34 1.98 4.48 -26.44
CA LYS A 34 1.57 5.22 -27.64
C LYS A 34 0.17 5.82 -27.53
N MET A 35 -0.50 5.59 -26.41
CA MET A 35 -1.89 5.99 -26.17
C MET A 35 -1.95 7.26 -25.31
N SER A 36 -2.95 8.09 -25.59
CA SER A 36 -3.41 9.15 -24.70
C SER A 36 -4.18 8.59 -23.51
N VAL A 37 -4.37 9.39 -22.45
CA VAL A 37 -5.08 8.96 -21.24
C VAL A 37 -6.50 8.43 -21.52
N PRO A 38 -7.34 9.07 -22.36
CA PRO A 38 -8.65 8.52 -22.72
C PRO A 38 -8.57 7.16 -23.44
N GLU A 39 -7.58 6.97 -24.31
CA GLU A 39 -7.35 5.69 -24.99
C GLU A 39 -6.90 4.60 -24.01
N ILE A 40 -6.06 4.95 -23.04
CA ILE A 40 -5.67 4.06 -21.94
C ILE A 40 -6.90 3.65 -21.13
N THR A 41 -7.76 4.60 -20.73
CA THR A 41 -9.00 4.30 -20.02
C THR A 41 -9.91 3.36 -20.83
N GLY A 42 -10.06 3.62 -22.13
CA GLY A 42 -10.85 2.77 -23.03
C GLY A 42 -10.26 1.37 -23.17
N PHE A 43 -8.94 1.24 -23.27
CA PHE A 43 -8.24 -0.04 -23.32
C PHE A 43 -8.42 -0.82 -22.01
N LEU A 44 -8.15 -0.19 -20.86
CA LEU A 44 -8.31 -0.82 -19.55
C LEU A 44 -9.77 -1.20 -19.27
N GLY A 45 -10.73 -0.43 -19.79
CA GLY A 45 -12.16 -0.73 -19.75
C GLY A 45 -12.58 -2.01 -20.49
N GLN A 46 -11.68 -2.63 -21.26
CA GLN A 46 -11.88 -3.93 -21.92
C GLN A 46 -11.18 -5.09 -21.19
N THR A 47 -10.57 -4.83 -20.04
CA THR A 47 -9.79 -5.80 -19.25
C THR A 47 -10.45 -6.09 -17.90
N GLU A 48 -9.72 -6.69 -16.95
CA GLU A 48 -10.19 -6.94 -15.58
C GLU A 48 -10.54 -5.65 -14.80
N TYR A 49 -10.12 -4.48 -15.28
CA TYR A 49 -10.39 -3.19 -14.65
C TYR A 49 -11.74 -2.57 -15.05
N LYS A 50 -12.47 -3.19 -15.98
CA LYS A 50 -13.75 -2.68 -16.51
C LYS A 50 -14.73 -2.27 -15.42
N LYS A 51 -14.92 -3.15 -14.44
CA LYS A 51 -15.92 -2.96 -13.39
C LYS A 51 -15.67 -1.66 -12.61
N GLU A 52 -14.43 -1.47 -12.16
CA GLU A 52 -14.08 -0.30 -11.36
C GLU A 52 -14.05 0.99 -12.20
N ILE A 53 -13.65 0.91 -13.47
CA ILE A 53 -13.73 2.05 -14.41
C ILE A 53 -15.18 2.47 -14.62
N ASP A 54 -16.08 1.53 -14.95
CA ASP A 54 -17.50 1.81 -15.20
C ASP A 54 -18.16 2.42 -13.94
N GLU A 55 -17.77 1.98 -12.74
CA GLU A 55 -18.30 2.49 -11.47
C GLU A 55 -17.84 3.93 -11.15
N LEU A 56 -16.60 4.28 -11.49
CA LEU A 56 -15.99 5.56 -11.14
C LEU A 56 -16.11 6.62 -12.25
N ALA A 57 -16.36 6.22 -13.49
CA ALA A 57 -16.42 7.12 -14.66
C ALA A 57 -17.52 8.21 -14.57
N MET A 58 -18.51 8.05 -13.68
CA MET A 58 -19.53 9.07 -13.44
C MET A 58 -19.03 10.24 -12.60
N ARG A 59 -18.01 10.03 -11.76
CA ARG A 59 -17.48 11.05 -10.82
C ARG A 59 -16.09 11.53 -11.19
N HIS A 60 -15.31 10.67 -11.84
CA HIS A 60 -13.89 10.89 -12.11
C HIS A 60 -13.59 10.79 -13.60
N SER A 61 -12.57 11.50 -14.06
CA SER A 61 -12.14 11.48 -15.46
C SER A 61 -10.62 11.57 -15.60
N GLY A 62 -10.11 11.41 -16.82
CA GLY A 62 -8.68 11.53 -17.09
C GLY A 62 -7.84 10.51 -16.32
N SER A 63 -6.68 10.94 -15.85
CA SER A 63 -5.71 10.06 -15.15
C SER A 63 -6.18 9.66 -13.76
N GLU A 64 -6.95 10.53 -13.10
CA GLU A 64 -7.53 10.27 -11.78
C GLU A 64 -8.48 9.07 -11.82
N LEU A 65 -9.37 9.01 -12.82
CA LEU A 65 -10.24 7.85 -13.02
C LEU A 65 -9.44 6.54 -13.13
N VAL A 66 -8.35 6.56 -13.90
CA VAL A 66 -7.50 5.38 -14.07
C VAL A 66 -6.87 4.99 -12.73
N GLU A 67 -6.28 5.94 -12.02
CA GLU A 67 -5.64 5.69 -10.72
C GLU A 67 -6.62 5.10 -9.69
N LEU A 68 -7.77 5.73 -9.51
CA LEU A 68 -8.79 5.30 -8.56
C LEU A 68 -9.37 3.92 -8.93
N ALA A 69 -9.59 3.66 -10.22
CA ALA A 69 -10.08 2.36 -10.68
C ALA A 69 -9.04 1.25 -10.44
N LEU A 70 -7.76 1.52 -10.70
CA LEU A 70 -6.68 0.56 -10.43
C LEU A 70 -6.53 0.29 -8.93
N ASN A 71 -6.59 1.33 -8.09
CA ASN A 71 -6.54 1.21 -6.63
C ASN A 71 -7.71 0.38 -6.10
N LYS A 72 -8.92 0.66 -6.57
CA LYS A 72 -10.12 -0.10 -6.18
C LYS A 72 -10.07 -1.56 -6.63
N ASN A 73 -9.55 -1.83 -7.82
CA ASN A 73 -9.34 -3.18 -8.31
C ASN A 73 -8.28 -3.93 -7.48
N LEU A 74 -7.21 -3.23 -7.08
CA LEU A 74 -6.18 -3.76 -6.18
C LEU A 74 -6.78 -4.17 -4.82
N VAL A 75 -7.61 -3.32 -4.23
CA VAL A 75 -8.32 -3.61 -2.97
C VAL A 75 -9.20 -4.86 -3.11
N SER A 76 -10.00 -4.92 -4.18
CA SER A 76 -10.86 -6.08 -4.49
C SER A 76 -10.05 -7.37 -4.65
N THR A 77 -8.92 -7.29 -5.35
CA THR A 77 -7.98 -8.39 -5.57
C THR A 77 -7.36 -8.88 -4.26
N PHE A 78 -6.91 -7.97 -3.40
CA PHE A 78 -6.33 -8.31 -2.10
C PHE A 78 -7.33 -8.95 -1.16
N ARG A 79 -8.56 -8.41 -1.08
CA ARG A 79 -9.65 -9.03 -0.30
C ARG A 79 -9.98 -10.44 -0.81
N LYS A 80 -9.95 -10.63 -2.14
CA LYS A 80 -10.12 -11.96 -2.73
C LYS A 80 -9.00 -12.91 -2.33
N LEU A 81 -7.73 -12.47 -2.29
CA LEU A 81 -6.60 -13.28 -1.85
C LEU A 81 -6.78 -13.74 -0.40
N LEU A 82 -7.16 -12.85 0.51
CA LEU A 82 -7.43 -13.21 1.91
C LEU A 82 -8.54 -14.26 2.02
N ARG A 83 -9.63 -14.10 1.27
CA ARG A 83 -10.78 -15.02 1.30
C ARG A 83 -10.48 -16.42 0.77
N ILE A 84 -9.55 -16.55 -0.18
CA ILE A 84 -9.20 -17.86 -0.78
C ILE A 84 -7.99 -18.52 -0.11
N SER A 85 -7.42 -17.91 0.92
CA SER A 85 -6.27 -18.41 1.67
C SER A 85 -6.75 -19.15 2.92
N ASP A 86 -6.03 -20.19 3.33
CA ASP A 86 -6.18 -20.78 4.66
C ASP A 86 -5.67 -19.83 5.76
N ASP A 87 -5.93 -20.15 7.03
CA ASP A 87 -5.62 -19.26 8.16
C ASP A 87 -4.13 -18.89 8.23
N ASN A 88 -3.22 -19.85 7.99
CA ASN A 88 -1.79 -19.61 8.04
C ASN A 88 -1.33 -18.67 6.90
N LEU A 89 -1.81 -18.93 5.68
CA LEU A 89 -1.48 -18.10 4.53
C LEU A 89 -2.15 -16.72 4.63
N ASN A 90 -3.35 -16.64 5.20
CA ASN A 90 -4.04 -15.38 5.45
C ASN A 90 -3.25 -14.53 6.44
N GLU A 91 -2.78 -15.10 7.55
CA GLU A 91 -1.93 -14.39 8.53
C GLU A 91 -0.65 -13.87 7.86
N PHE A 92 0.01 -14.70 7.03
CA PHE A 92 1.18 -14.30 6.28
C PHE A 92 0.92 -13.12 5.32
N ILE A 93 -0.12 -13.22 4.50
CA ILE A 93 -0.49 -12.17 3.53
C ILE A 93 -0.91 -10.88 4.25
N SER A 94 -1.60 -11.00 5.38
CA SER A 94 -2.04 -9.86 6.18
C SER A 94 -0.87 -9.04 6.71
N VAL A 95 0.26 -9.67 7.03
CA VAL A 95 1.48 -8.95 7.41
C VAL A 95 2.03 -8.13 6.25
N PHE A 96 2.01 -8.66 5.02
CA PHE A 96 2.38 -7.89 3.85
C PHE A 96 1.42 -6.72 3.60
N PHE A 97 0.12 -6.90 3.88
CA PHE A 97 -0.88 -5.86 3.66
C PHE A 97 -0.82 -4.69 4.64
N LYS A 98 -0.14 -4.83 5.78
CA LYS A 98 0.15 -3.71 6.69
C LYS A 98 0.87 -2.54 6.01
N ARG A 99 1.58 -2.75 4.89
CA ARG A 99 2.17 -1.64 4.11
C ARG A 99 1.11 -0.66 3.60
N ASN A 100 -0.09 -1.15 3.29
CA ASN A 100 -1.19 -0.31 2.83
C ASN A 100 -1.74 0.53 3.98
N ASP A 101 -1.66 0.06 5.23
CA ASP A 101 -1.96 0.88 6.40
C ASP A 101 -0.99 2.06 6.48
N ILE A 102 0.31 1.82 6.30
CA ILE A 102 1.32 2.90 6.29
C ILE A 102 1.06 3.88 5.15
N TRP A 103 0.70 3.38 3.97
CA TRP A 103 0.32 4.22 2.84
C TRP A 103 -0.91 5.07 3.16
N ASN A 104 -1.98 4.46 3.70
CA ASN A 104 -3.20 5.17 4.08
C ASN A 104 -2.96 6.21 5.16
N LEU A 105 -2.19 5.87 6.20
CA LEU A 105 -1.83 6.80 7.28
C LEU A 105 -0.97 7.96 6.76
N SER A 106 -0.03 7.67 5.85
CA SER A 106 0.76 8.72 5.19
C SER A 106 -0.11 9.63 4.32
N LEU A 107 -1.10 9.05 3.63
CA LEU A 107 -2.08 9.81 2.85
C LEU A 107 -2.93 10.72 3.75
N VAL A 108 -3.41 10.21 4.89
CA VAL A 108 -4.12 11.02 5.90
C VAL A 108 -3.24 12.17 6.36
N LEU A 109 -1.98 11.91 6.75
CA LEU A 109 -1.06 12.96 7.19
C LEU A 109 -0.85 14.00 6.09
N ARG A 110 -0.54 13.59 4.85
CA ARG A 110 -0.39 14.50 3.70
C ARG A 110 -1.61 15.37 3.48
N ALA A 111 -2.79 14.77 3.52
CA ALA A 111 -4.04 15.49 3.37
C ALA A 111 -4.20 16.56 4.45
N LYS A 112 -3.89 16.24 5.71
CA LYS A 112 -3.95 17.19 6.84
C LYS A 112 -2.92 18.31 6.74
N PHE A 113 -1.67 18.00 6.39
CA PHE A 113 -0.61 19.00 6.26
C PHE A 113 -0.80 19.91 5.03
N SER A 114 -1.37 19.39 3.95
CA SER A 114 -1.55 20.12 2.69
C SER A 114 -2.95 20.73 2.53
N GLY A 115 -3.87 20.48 3.46
CA GLY A 115 -5.25 20.98 3.40
C GLY A 115 -6.06 20.40 2.23
N MET A 116 -5.82 19.14 1.86
CA MET A 116 -6.56 18.48 0.78
C MET A 116 -8.03 18.28 1.17
N ASN A 117 -8.91 18.27 0.17
CA ASN A 117 -10.33 18.01 0.35
C ASN A 117 -10.55 16.57 0.89
N PRO A 118 -11.20 16.39 2.06
CA PRO A 118 -11.44 15.07 2.61
C PRO A 118 -12.18 14.12 1.65
N GLU A 119 -13.12 14.62 0.86
CA GLU A 119 -13.89 13.78 -0.09
C GLU A 119 -13.00 13.15 -1.17
N GLU A 120 -12.05 13.91 -1.70
CA GLU A 120 -11.10 13.42 -2.72
C GLU A 120 -10.17 12.35 -2.13
N VAL A 121 -9.77 12.53 -0.87
CA VAL A 121 -8.85 11.61 -0.17
C VAL A 121 -9.53 10.26 0.12
N ARG A 122 -10.86 10.24 0.32
CA ARG A 122 -11.60 9.01 0.63
C ARG A 122 -11.51 7.96 -0.46
N ASP A 123 -11.67 8.37 -1.71
CA ASP A 123 -11.63 7.47 -2.86
C ASP A 123 -10.21 6.91 -3.11
N MET A 124 -9.18 7.58 -2.57
CA MET A 124 -7.78 7.15 -2.70
C MET A 124 -7.40 6.03 -1.72
N PHE A 125 -8.14 5.81 -0.63
CA PHE A 125 -7.76 4.82 0.38
C PHE A 125 -7.66 3.38 -0.16
N LEU A 126 -6.71 2.63 0.39
CA LEU A 126 -6.51 1.20 0.15
C LEU A 126 -6.81 0.38 1.43
N PRO A 127 -8.09 0.26 1.86
CA PRO A 127 -8.48 -0.35 3.14
C PRO A 127 -8.47 -1.90 3.07
N VAL A 128 -7.26 -2.45 3.09
CA VAL A 128 -6.97 -3.90 3.03
C VAL A 128 -6.13 -4.39 4.21
N GLY A 129 -5.62 -3.48 5.03
CA GLY A 129 -4.85 -3.80 6.23
C GLY A 129 -5.71 -3.76 7.49
N GLN A 130 -5.12 -3.31 8.58
CA GLN A 130 -5.73 -3.27 9.91
C GLN A 130 -6.67 -2.09 10.11
N PHE A 131 -6.51 -1.03 9.31
CA PHE A 131 -7.36 0.16 9.41
C PHE A 131 -8.53 0.06 8.42
N PRO A 132 -9.76 -0.15 8.91
CA PRO A 132 -10.93 -0.13 8.05
C PRO A 132 -11.17 1.28 7.54
N GLN A 133 -11.94 1.40 6.46
CA GLN A 133 -12.17 2.67 5.78
C GLN A 133 -12.78 3.72 6.71
N GLU A 134 -13.73 3.31 7.56
CA GLU A 134 -14.42 4.18 8.51
C GLU A 134 -13.44 4.78 9.55
N GLU A 135 -12.42 4.01 9.95
CA GLU A 135 -11.40 4.50 10.87
C GLU A 135 -10.49 5.54 10.20
N LEU A 136 -10.10 5.31 8.95
CA LEU A 136 -9.29 6.25 8.16
C LEU A 136 -10.06 7.56 7.90
N GLU A 137 -11.33 7.45 7.53
CA GLU A 137 -12.23 8.60 7.34
C GLU A 137 -12.38 9.41 8.63
N ALA A 138 -12.56 8.74 9.76
CA ALA A 138 -12.62 9.41 11.06
C ALA A 138 -11.30 10.10 11.46
N MET A 139 -10.16 9.71 10.88
CA MET A 139 -8.90 10.44 11.08
C MET A 139 -8.82 11.74 10.30
N LEU A 140 -9.48 11.84 9.13
CA LEU A 140 -9.48 13.08 8.33
C LEU A 140 -10.11 14.26 9.09
N GLU A 141 -11.10 13.98 9.94
CA GLU A 141 -11.82 14.98 10.74
C GLU A 141 -11.05 15.42 12.02
N LYS A 142 -9.99 14.71 12.40
CA LYS A 142 -9.23 14.98 13.64
C LYS A 142 -8.11 16.00 13.46
N SER A 143 -7.60 16.55 14.56
CA SER A 143 -6.35 17.33 14.54
C SER A 143 -5.14 16.42 14.31
N ILE A 144 -4.02 16.99 13.86
CA ILE A 144 -2.77 16.23 13.65
C ILE A 144 -2.30 15.65 14.99
N GLU A 145 -2.41 16.43 16.06
CA GLU A 145 -2.05 16.05 17.43
C GLU A 145 -2.86 14.86 17.92
N ASP A 146 -4.17 14.83 17.64
CA ASP A 146 -5.06 13.73 18.00
C ASP A 146 -4.73 12.46 17.21
N ILE A 147 -4.42 12.60 15.91
CA ILE A 147 -4.02 11.47 15.07
C ILE A 147 -2.71 10.87 15.58
N VAL A 148 -1.69 11.71 15.82
CA VAL A 148 -0.38 11.27 16.33
C VAL A 148 -0.53 10.59 17.69
N SER A 149 -1.33 11.17 18.60
CA SER A 149 -1.59 10.58 19.91
C SER A 149 -2.31 9.22 19.81
N GLY A 150 -3.27 9.10 18.89
CA GLY A 150 -3.96 7.84 18.62
C GLY A 150 -3.04 6.75 18.06
N LEU A 151 -2.18 7.11 17.11
CA LEU A 151 -1.20 6.20 16.50
C LEU A 151 -0.11 5.78 17.49
N ALA A 152 0.35 6.71 18.35
CA ALA A 152 1.28 6.40 19.43
C ALA A 152 0.69 5.40 20.43
N ARG A 153 -0.60 5.55 20.78
CA ARG A 153 -1.30 4.58 21.65
C ARG A 153 -1.38 3.18 21.03
N LYS A 154 -1.50 3.09 19.70
CA LYS A 154 -1.44 1.83 18.95
C LYS A 154 -0.02 1.29 18.75
N GLY A 155 1.01 1.99 19.25
CA GLY A 155 2.41 1.60 19.11
C GLY A 155 2.98 1.80 17.70
N LEU A 156 2.32 2.59 16.85
CA LEU A 156 2.74 2.83 15.46
C LEU A 156 3.69 4.02 15.33
N LEU A 157 3.66 4.93 16.31
CA LEU A 157 4.55 6.08 16.40
C LEU A 157 5.24 6.09 17.76
N SER A 158 6.52 6.47 17.76
CA SER A 158 7.22 6.91 18.96
C SER A 158 6.71 8.30 19.36
N GLN A 159 6.63 8.61 20.66
CA GLN A 159 6.23 9.94 21.16
C GLN A 159 7.32 11.00 20.95
N SER A 160 8.03 10.98 19.82
CA SER A 160 9.04 11.99 19.49
C SER A 160 8.36 13.33 19.21
N GLY A 161 8.90 14.41 19.77
CA GLY A 161 8.35 15.77 19.64
C GLY A 161 8.46 16.39 18.25
N GLU A 162 9.06 15.72 17.28
CA GLU A 162 9.08 16.18 15.88
C GLU A 162 7.75 15.86 15.19
N THR A 163 6.98 16.91 14.92
CA THR A 163 5.67 16.83 14.25
C THR A 163 5.74 17.16 12.76
N SER A 164 6.92 17.19 12.14
CA SER A 164 7.01 17.41 10.71
C SER A 164 6.39 16.22 9.96
N GLN A 165 5.69 16.50 8.85
CA GLN A 165 5.08 15.46 8.02
C GLN A 165 6.09 14.37 7.63
N ALA A 166 7.29 14.78 7.22
CA ALA A 166 8.36 13.85 6.82
C ALA A 166 8.84 12.98 7.99
N ALA A 167 9.00 13.54 9.20
CA ALA A 167 9.41 12.78 10.37
C ALA A 167 8.35 11.75 10.78
N LEU A 168 7.07 12.12 10.73
CA LEU A 168 5.96 11.22 11.03
C LEU A 168 5.86 10.07 10.01
N GLU A 169 5.94 10.37 8.71
CA GLU A 169 5.93 9.35 7.65
C GLU A 169 7.13 8.40 7.76
N ASN A 170 8.32 8.93 8.07
CA ASN A 170 9.53 8.12 8.27
C ASN A 170 9.41 7.22 9.50
N SER A 171 8.86 7.72 10.60
CA SER A 171 8.64 6.95 11.84
C SER A 171 7.66 5.80 11.61
N LEU A 172 6.52 6.07 10.94
CA LEU A 172 5.55 5.03 10.55
C LEU A 172 6.19 3.95 9.69
N THR A 173 6.95 4.37 8.68
CA THR A 173 7.61 3.45 7.73
C THR A 173 8.68 2.60 8.43
N GLY A 174 9.51 3.22 9.29
CA GLY A 174 10.53 2.53 10.06
C GLY A 174 9.95 1.48 11.01
N ASN A 175 8.93 1.84 11.78
CA ASN A 175 8.24 0.92 12.70
C ASN A 175 7.60 -0.26 11.95
N TYR A 176 7.01 -0.01 10.77
CA TYR A 176 6.47 -1.06 9.92
C TYR A 176 7.55 -2.08 9.52
N TYR A 177 8.67 -1.61 8.94
CA TYR A 177 9.73 -2.52 8.49
C TYR A 177 10.37 -3.28 9.65
N GLN A 178 10.52 -2.64 10.81
CA GLN A 178 10.98 -3.34 12.01
C GLN A 178 10.01 -4.45 12.44
N SER A 179 8.71 -4.16 12.51
CA SER A 179 7.68 -5.13 12.87
C SER A 179 7.63 -6.32 11.89
N VAL A 180 7.74 -6.04 10.58
CA VAL A 180 7.74 -7.10 9.57
C VAL A 180 9.03 -7.93 9.64
N ALA A 181 10.20 -7.30 9.83
CA ALA A 181 11.45 -8.02 9.99
C ALA A 181 11.42 -8.97 11.20
N GLU A 182 10.87 -8.53 12.34
CA GLU A 182 10.65 -9.38 13.52
C GLU A 182 9.69 -10.54 13.23
N PHE A 183 8.59 -10.28 12.50
CA PHE A 183 7.64 -11.32 12.10
C PHE A 183 8.29 -12.38 11.19
N THR A 184 9.08 -11.97 10.19
CA THR A 184 9.69 -12.92 9.23
C THR A 184 10.66 -13.91 9.88
N ARG A 185 11.29 -13.54 11.01
CA ARG A 185 12.15 -14.46 11.79
C ARG A 185 11.38 -15.65 12.37
N ASN A 186 10.06 -15.54 12.50
CA ASN A 186 9.19 -16.58 13.06
C ASN A 186 8.59 -17.53 12.00
N ILE A 187 8.90 -17.32 10.71
CA ILE A 187 8.36 -18.13 9.59
C ILE A 187 9.36 -19.22 9.21
N LYS A 188 8.92 -20.48 9.19
CA LYS A 188 9.76 -21.62 8.78
C LYS A 188 10.01 -21.64 7.28
N ALA A 189 11.21 -22.08 6.89
CA ALA A 189 11.68 -22.48 5.55
C ALA A 189 11.57 -21.44 4.41
N GLU A 190 10.44 -20.75 4.22
CA GLU A 190 10.22 -19.77 3.14
C GLU A 190 10.34 -18.30 3.63
N GLY A 191 10.35 -18.08 4.94
CA GLY A 191 10.49 -16.75 5.55
C GLY A 191 11.71 -15.97 5.05
N HIS A 192 12.79 -16.66 4.69
CA HIS A 192 14.01 -16.03 4.19
C HIS A 192 13.82 -15.41 2.79
N LEU A 193 12.93 -15.94 1.93
CA LEU A 193 12.66 -15.38 0.61
C LEU A 193 11.89 -14.07 0.75
N PHE A 194 10.89 -14.07 1.62
CA PHE A 194 10.12 -12.88 1.93
C PHE A 194 10.97 -11.81 2.64
N LEU A 195 11.82 -12.22 3.59
CA LEU A 195 12.78 -11.31 4.23
C LEU A 195 13.73 -10.70 3.20
N ARG A 196 14.29 -11.49 2.28
CA ARG A 196 15.16 -10.97 1.21
C ARG A 196 14.41 -9.96 0.34
N PHE A 197 13.19 -10.28 -0.08
CA PHE A 197 12.35 -9.37 -0.85
C PHE A 197 12.17 -8.01 -0.14
N LEU A 198 11.88 -8.03 1.16
CA LEU A 198 11.73 -6.81 1.96
C LEU A 198 13.04 -6.05 2.14
N GLN A 199 14.17 -6.75 2.30
CA GLN A 199 15.48 -6.13 2.40
C GLN A 199 15.84 -5.37 1.11
N GLU A 200 15.54 -5.95 -0.06
CA GLU A 200 15.72 -5.27 -1.34
C GLU A 200 14.79 -4.05 -1.47
N GLU A 201 13.52 -4.17 -1.05
CA GLU A 201 12.59 -3.04 -1.03
C GLU A 201 13.10 -1.89 -0.15
N ILE A 202 13.55 -2.19 1.07
CA ILE A 202 14.15 -1.21 1.99
C ILE A 202 15.40 -0.59 1.35
N ALA A 203 16.27 -1.38 0.72
CA ALA A 203 17.47 -0.88 0.06
C ALA A 203 17.12 0.13 -1.06
N ILE A 204 16.13 -0.19 -1.90
CA ILE A 204 15.64 0.71 -2.95
C ILE A 204 15.06 1.99 -2.35
N LEU A 205 14.24 1.88 -1.30
CA LEU A 205 13.65 3.05 -0.63
C LEU A 205 14.72 3.95 -0.03
N ASN A 206 15.73 3.38 0.64
CA ASN A 206 16.84 4.13 1.20
C ASN A 206 17.62 4.85 0.10
N LEU A 207 17.90 4.19 -1.04
CA LEU A 207 18.55 4.83 -2.18
C LEU A 207 17.73 6.01 -2.73
N VAL A 208 16.42 5.84 -2.90
CA VAL A 208 15.51 6.91 -3.34
C VAL A 208 15.51 8.08 -2.35
N THR A 209 15.47 7.80 -1.04
CA THR A 209 15.53 8.80 0.01
C THR A 209 16.84 9.58 -0.01
N ILE A 210 17.99 8.88 -0.11
CA ILE A 210 19.31 9.51 -0.26
C ILE A 210 19.36 10.39 -1.51
N PHE A 211 18.83 9.93 -2.64
CA PHE A 211 18.79 10.74 -3.86
C PHE A 211 17.93 12.00 -3.72
N LYS A 212 16.78 11.91 -3.02
CA LYS A 212 15.96 13.08 -2.70
C LYS A 212 16.71 14.06 -1.78
N MET A 213 17.32 13.57 -0.70
CA MET A 213 18.11 14.40 0.23
C MET A 213 19.27 15.11 -0.47
N LYS A 214 19.98 14.40 -1.35
CA LYS A 214 21.07 14.98 -2.14
C LYS A 214 20.58 16.07 -3.10
N ARG A 215 19.43 15.85 -3.76
CA ARG A 215 18.78 16.86 -4.62
C ARG A 215 18.39 18.10 -3.80
N ASP A 216 17.91 17.89 -2.58
CA ASP A 216 17.43 18.95 -1.70
C ASP A 216 18.57 19.57 -0.86
N LYS A 217 19.83 19.19 -1.14
CA LYS A 217 21.08 19.72 -0.54
C LYS A 217 21.16 19.56 0.99
N VAL A 218 20.55 18.51 1.53
CA VAL A 218 20.73 18.11 2.93
C VAL A 218 22.22 17.78 3.15
N PRO A 219 22.86 18.31 4.20
CA PRO A 219 24.29 18.10 4.41
C PRO A 219 24.60 16.64 4.80
N SER A 220 25.77 16.16 4.41
CA SER A 220 26.11 14.71 4.43
C SER A 220 26.27 14.11 5.83
N ASP A 221 26.30 14.93 6.86
CA ASP A 221 26.24 14.56 8.29
C ASP A 221 24.82 14.18 8.74
N GLN A 222 23.80 14.44 7.92
CA GLN A 222 22.38 14.15 8.18
C GLN A 222 21.79 13.09 7.22
N ILE A 223 22.63 12.45 6.39
CA ILE A 223 22.29 11.39 5.43
C ILE A 223 22.79 10.05 5.96
#